data_AF-A0A644WCR8-F1
#
_entry.id   AF-A0A644WCR8-F1
#
_cell.length_a   1.000
_cell.length_b   1.000
_cell.length_c   1.000
_cell.angle_alpha   90.00
_cell.angle_beta   90.00
_cell.angle_gamma   90.00
#
_symmetry.space_group_name_H-M   'P 1'
#
loop_
_entity.id
_entity.type
_entity.pdbx_description
1 polymer ?
#
loop_
_entity_poly.entity_id
_entity_poly.type
_entity_poly.pdbx_seq_one_letter_code
_entity_poly.pdbx_strand_id
1 'polypeptide(L)'
;MIHKKMFLRILFLAVFLSLVLHGSGTAFADHSKSGTVRGTYAYTYTVKCNPGDSFSVSVRSDYPTSVSIASMTFEPRAPGGWGYNGIAASKKRTSHLLRHKAPAGRPKNNAAYWHYKVYVRAATKTPANFSLRIEQRGNGQQNQSNRYTARAKKQILSLGKAIIGKQKQLNSEAKTRNGRIQALRRDLKNKKSSLEAERSRLRQMANAIRSERNKAVRSSMIQRYKSREAAFNSRVRGYNQVNGQVKRLLSENKELKTRWTELQNLGKSINDAWKRNDIDRCILIANGSRLARSLGWQTMKR
;
A
#
# COMPACT_ATOMS: atom_id res chain seq x y z
N MET A 1 -34.73 -21.22 1.91
CA MET A 1 -33.85 -21.02 0.71
C MET A 1 -32.57 -20.19 0.96
N ILE A 2 -32.44 -19.45 2.08
CA ILE A 2 -31.28 -18.59 2.38
C ILE A 2 -30.08 -19.36 2.96
N HIS A 3 -30.31 -20.48 3.64
CA HIS A 3 -29.24 -21.25 4.30
C HIS A 3 -28.42 -22.14 3.34
N LYS A 4 -29.00 -22.59 2.21
CA LYS A 4 -28.26 -23.36 1.18
C LYS A 4 -27.19 -22.53 0.44
N LYS A 5 -27.39 -21.21 0.29
CA LYS A 5 -26.41 -20.31 -0.37
C LYS A 5 -25.21 -19.96 0.52
N MET A 6 -25.34 -20.09 1.84
CA MET A 6 -24.25 -19.81 2.79
C MET A 6 -23.35 -21.04 2.97
N PHE A 7 -23.93 -22.24 3.01
CA PHE A 7 -23.18 -23.50 3.10
C PHE A 7 -22.33 -23.78 1.84
N LEU A 8 -22.87 -23.46 0.65
CA LEU A 8 -22.15 -23.63 -0.62
C LEU A 8 -20.93 -22.70 -0.75
N ARG A 9 -20.95 -21.52 -0.11
CA ARG A 9 -19.84 -20.55 -0.11
C ARG A 9 -18.72 -20.92 0.87
N ILE A 10 -19.05 -21.58 1.98
CA ILE A 10 -18.07 -22.07 2.95
C ILE A 10 -17.38 -23.33 2.42
N LEU A 11 -18.11 -24.20 1.72
CA LEU A 11 -17.55 -25.38 1.07
C LEU A 11 -16.62 -25.01 -0.10
N PHE A 12 -16.97 -23.99 -0.91
CA PHE A 12 -16.08 -23.44 -1.94
C PHE A 12 -14.81 -22.80 -1.34
N LEU A 13 -14.90 -22.16 -0.18
CA LEU A 13 -13.75 -21.56 0.49
C LEU A 13 -12.78 -22.63 1.05
N ALA A 14 -13.29 -23.80 1.45
CA ALA A 14 -12.48 -24.92 1.93
C ALA A 14 -11.85 -25.73 0.79
N VAL A 15 -12.57 -25.95 -0.33
CA VAL A 15 -12.05 -26.64 -1.52
C VAL A 15 -11.05 -25.79 -2.31
N PHE A 16 -11.20 -24.45 -2.30
CA PHE A 16 -10.19 -23.55 -2.87
C PHE A 16 -8.93 -23.43 -1.99
N LEU A 17 -9.00 -23.86 -0.72
CA LEU A 17 -7.86 -23.90 0.20
C LEU A 17 -7.03 -25.17 0.05
N SER A 18 -7.61 -26.27 -0.44
CA SER A 18 -6.94 -27.57 -0.62
C SER A 18 -6.36 -27.80 -2.03
N LEU A 19 -6.85 -27.11 -3.06
CA LEU A 19 -6.41 -27.30 -4.46
C LEU A 19 -5.15 -26.51 -4.89
N VAL A 20 -4.51 -25.73 -4.00
CA VAL A 20 -3.30 -24.92 -4.32
C VAL A 20 -1.99 -25.62 -3.89
N LEU A 21 -2.05 -26.88 -3.47
CA LEU A 21 -0.90 -27.63 -2.95
C LEU A 21 0.17 -28.06 -3.98
N HIS A 22 0.07 -27.71 -5.26
CA HIS A 22 1.06 -28.11 -6.27
C HIS A 22 1.45 -26.98 -7.23
N GLY A 23 1.97 -25.88 -6.68
CA GLY A 23 2.57 -24.81 -7.46
C GLY A 23 3.87 -24.31 -6.82
N SER A 24 4.96 -25.02 -7.06
CA SER A 24 6.33 -24.64 -6.68
C SER A 24 6.76 -23.36 -7.40
N GLY A 25 6.43 -22.21 -6.83
CA GLY A 25 6.78 -20.88 -7.33
C GLY A 25 7.68 -20.12 -6.36
N THR A 26 8.95 -19.95 -6.74
CA THR A 26 10.04 -19.31 -5.99
C THR A 26 9.76 -17.85 -5.58
N ALA A 27 10.21 -17.44 -4.37
CA ALA A 27 10.12 -16.08 -3.81
C ALA A 27 10.89 -15.02 -4.63
N PHE A 28 10.70 -13.72 -4.41
CA PHE A 28 11.45 -12.63 -5.10
C PHE A 28 11.75 -11.43 -4.17
N ALA A 29 12.99 -10.93 -4.18
CA ALA A 29 13.43 -9.66 -3.61
C ALA A 29 14.05 -8.81 -4.72
N ASP A 30 13.39 -7.70 -5.04
CA ASP A 30 13.80 -6.79 -6.11
C ASP A 30 14.51 -5.56 -5.54
N HIS A 31 15.76 -5.35 -5.94
CA HIS A 31 16.54 -4.15 -5.64
C HIS A 31 16.88 -3.44 -6.95
N SER A 32 16.60 -2.15 -7.05
CA SER A 32 16.97 -1.33 -8.22
C SER A 32 17.84 -0.15 -7.82
N LYS A 33 18.88 0.15 -8.62
CA LYS A 33 19.79 1.27 -8.40
C LYS A 33 20.34 1.77 -9.73
N SER A 34 20.31 3.07 -9.94
CA SER A 34 20.90 3.72 -11.11
C SER A 34 22.14 4.51 -10.72
N GLY A 35 23.03 4.76 -11.68
CA GLY A 35 24.24 5.55 -11.46
C GLY A 35 25.05 5.72 -12.74
N THR A 36 26.28 6.18 -12.59
CA THR A 36 27.24 6.33 -13.69
C THR A 36 28.42 5.38 -13.54
N VAL A 37 28.95 4.90 -14.66
CA VAL A 37 30.11 3.98 -14.71
C VAL A 37 31.07 4.38 -15.83
N ARG A 38 32.37 4.11 -15.65
CA ARG A 38 33.44 4.33 -16.64
C ARG A 38 34.27 3.05 -16.82
N GLY A 39 35.12 3.00 -17.84
CA GLY A 39 35.94 1.82 -18.13
C GLY A 39 37.04 1.58 -17.10
N THR A 40 37.57 2.64 -16.50
CA THR A 40 38.63 2.57 -15.47
C THR A 40 38.13 2.05 -14.13
N TYR A 41 36.90 2.39 -13.74
CA TYR A 41 36.35 2.01 -12.44
C TYR A 41 35.00 1.32 -12.62
N ALA A 42 34.94 0.03 -12.25
CA ALA A 42 33.70 -0.71 -12.27
C ALA A 42 32.80 -0.29 -11.09
N TYR A 43 31.52 -0.10 -11.36
CA TYR A 43 30.52 -0.05 -10.30
C TYR A 43 30.38 -1.45 -9.69
N THR A 44 30.37 -1.54 -8.36
CA THR A 44 30.29 -2.81 -7.64
C THR A 44 29.03 -2.86 -6.78
N TYR A 45 28.31 -3.98 -6.81
CA TYR A 45 27.18 -4.25 -5.92
C TYR A 45 27.31 -5.62 -5.29
N THR A 46 27.06 -5.72 -3.98
CA THR A 46 27.12 -6.99 -3.25
C THR A 46 25.73 -7.60 -3.12
N VAL A 47 25.57 -8.82 -3.62
CA VAL A 47 24.38 -9.66 -3.40
C VAL A 47 24.69 -10.66 -2.29
N LYS A 48 23.84 -10.74 -1.26
CA LYS A 48 23.92 -11.74 -0.20
C LYS A 48 22.81 -12.77 -0.40
N CYS A 49 23.18 -14.01 -0.67
CA CYS A 49 22.23 -15.10 -0.92
C CYS A 49 22.25 -16.13 0.19
N ASN A 50 21.07 -16.62 0.60
CA ASN A 50 21.04 -17.83 1.40
C ASN A 50 21.49 -19.01 0.55
N PRO A 51 21.98 -20.09 1.19
CA PRO A 51 22.23 -21.33 0.47
C PRO A 51 21.02 -21.79 -0.35
N GLY A 52 21.26 -22.05 -1.64
CA GLY A 52 20.26 -22.50 -2.61
C GLY A 52 19.42 -21.41 -3.27
N ASP A 53 19.44 -20.17 -2.78
CA ASP A 53 18.74 -19.04 -3.41
C ASP A 53 19.28 -18.81 -4.83
N SER A 54 18.42 -18.34 -5.73
CA SER A 54 18.83 -17.83 -7.04
C SER A 54 18.75 -16.31 -7.05
N PHE A 55 19.43 -15.65 -7.99
CA PHE A 55 19.17 -14.24 -8.29
C PHE A 55 19.41 -13.94 -9.76
N SER A 56 18.81 -12.87 -10.24
CA SER A 56 19.06 -12.32 -11.56
C SER A 56 19.60 -10.90 -11.45
N VAL A 57 20.46 -10.54 -12.39
CA VAL A 57 21.10 -9.24 -12.53
C VAL A 57 20.72 -8.70 -13.89
N SER A 58 19.87 -7.67 -13.91
CA SER A 58 19.51 -6.94 -15.12
C SER A 58 20.21 -5.59 -15.12
N VAL A 59 20.92 -5.27 -16.21
CA VAL A 59 21.55 -3.94 -16.37
C VAL A 59 21.15 -3.37 -17.71
N ARG A 60 20.73 -2.10 -17.71
CA ARG A 60 20.58 -1.29 -18.93
C ARG A 60 21.48 -0.07 -18.84
N SER A 61 22.12 0.31 -19.93
CA SER A 61 23.01 1.47 -20.00
C SER A 61 22.82 2.21 -21.32
N ASP A 62 23.12 3.51 -21.29
CA ASP A 62 23.16 4.38 -22.47
C ASP A 62 24.41 4.16 -23.35
N TYR A 63 25.39 3.39 -22.86
CA TYR A 63 26.59 3.02 -23.60
C TYR A 63 26.90 1.52 -23.43
N PRO A 64 27.62 0.86 -24.37
CA PRO A 64 28.06 -0.51 -24.17
C PRO A 64 28.82 -0.71 -22.85
N THR A 65 28.32 -1.62 -22.02
CA THR A 65 28.93 -2.03 -20.75
C THR A 65 29.21 -3.53 -20.76
N SER A 66 30.10 -4.01 -19.89
CA SER A 66 30.24 -5.41 -19.53
C SER A 66 29.77 -5.62 -18.10
N VAL A 67 29.00 -6.66 -17.86
CA VAL A 67 28.54 -7.05 -16.52
C VAL A 67 29.12 -8.42 -16.17
N SER A 68 29.68 -8.55 -14.97
CA SER A 68 30.15 -9.83 -14.42
C SER A 68 29.69 -10.04 -12.99
N ILE A 69 29.61 -11.31 -12.59
CA ILE A 69 29.31 -11.76 -11.24
C ILE A 69 30.52 -12.54 -10.77
N ALA A 70 31.00 -12.25 -9.56
CA ALA A 70 32.02 -13.01 -8.88
C ALA A 70 31.50 -13.53 -7.54
N SER A 71 31.93 -14.73 -7.15
CA SER A 71 31.63 -15.32 -5.84
C SER A 71 32.86 -15.25 -4.93
N MET A 72 32.63 -15.07 -3.63
CA MET A 72 33.71 -15.15 -2.65
C MET A 72 34.08 -16.62 -2.41
N THR A 73 35.26 -17.03 -2.89
CA THR A 73 35.78 -18.38 -2.74
C THR A 73 37.22 -18.34 -2.23
N PHE A 74 37.75 -19.49 -1.82
CA PHE A 74 39.14 -19.61 -1.41
C PHE A 74 40.05 -19.24 -2.59
N GLU A 75 41.04 -18.38 -2.34
CA GLU A 75 42.04 -17.92 -3.30
C GLU A 75 43.41 -17.95 -2.60
N PRO A 76 44.27 -18.94 -2.91
CA PRO A 76 45.57 -19.11 -2.24
C PRO A 76 46.47 -17.88 -2.33
N ARG A 77 46.32 -17.07 -3.39
CA ARG A 77 47.16 -15.89 -3.64
C ARG A 77 46.61 -14.61 -2.99
N ALA A 78 45.42 -14.65 -2.40
CA ALA A 78 44.81 -13.48 -1.77
C ALA A 78 45.27 -13.36 -0.30
N PRO A 79 45.56 -12.15 0.20
CA PRO A 79 45.79 -11.94 1.63
C PRO A 79 44.57 -12.44 2.44
N GLY A 80 44.81 -13.40 3.34
CA GLY A 80 43.75 -14.06 4.12
C GLY A 80 43.01 -15.20 3.41
N GLY A 81 43.47 -15.63 2.22
CA GLY A 81 43.01 -16.85 1.55
C GLY A 81 41.64 -16.78 0.89
N TRP A 82 40.98 -15.61 0.83
CA TRP A 82 39.65 -15.46 0.23
C TRP A 82 39.62 -14.35 -0.81
N GLY A 83 39.13 -14.67 -2.01
CA GLY A 83 39.06 -13.75 -3.15
C GLY A 83 37.69 -13.80 -3.84
N TYR A 84 37.39 -12.77 -4.64
CA TYR A 84 36.21 -12.76 -5.49
C TYR A 84 36.56 -13.30 -6.87
N ASN A 85 36.14 -14.54 -7.14
CA ASN A 85 36.41 -15.23 -8.39
C ASN A 85 35.21 -15.17 -9.34
N GLY A 86 35.47 -14.88 -10.61
CA GLY A 86 34.43 -14.72 -11.62
C GLY A 86 33.64 -16.00 -11.86
N ILE A 87 32.31 -15.90 -11.85
CA ILE A 87 31.39 -17.04 -12.06
C ILE A 87 30.47 -16.84 -13.26
N ALA A 88 30.23 -15.59 -13.67
CA ALA A 88 29.48 -15.27 -14.87
C ALA A 88 29.94 -13.93 -15.45
N ALA A 89 29.93 -13.79 -16.76
CA ALA A 89 30.23 -12.54 -17.44
C ALA A 89 29.39 -12.39 -18.70
N SER A 90 29.25 -11.16 -19.16
CA SER A 90 28.59 -10.83 -20.42
C SER A 90 29.49 -10.00 -21.31
N LYS A 91 29.35 -10.21 -22.63
CA LYS A 91 29.99 -9.37 -23.65
C LYS A 91 29.50 -7.92 -23.57
N LYS A 92 30.22 -7.01 -24.21
CA LYS A 92 29.90 -5.58 -24.27
C LYS A 92 28.56 -5.35 -25.00
N ARG A 93 27.58 -4.75 -24.34
CA ARG A 93 26.26 -4.38 -24.89
C ARG A 93 25.56 -3.36 -23.98
N THR A 94 24.41 -2.85 -24.38
CA THR A 94 23.63 -1.86 -23.62
C THR A 94 22.59 -2.49 -22.70
N SER A 95 22.32 -3.80 -22.82
CA SER A 95 21.34 -4.53 -22.01
C SER A 95 21.85 -5.92 -21.63
N HIS A 96 21.75 -6.26 -20.35
CA HIS A 96 22.28 -7.49 -19.77
C HIS A 96 21.23 -8.16 -18.91
N LEU A 97 21.22 -9.49 -18.96
CA LEU A 97 20.54 -10.34 -18.00
C LEU A 97 21.49 -11.49 -17.65
N LEU A 98 21.90 -11.58 -16.39
CA LEU A 98 22.64 -12.71 -15.85
C LEU A 98 21.78 -13.37 -14.76
N ARG A 99 21.87 -14.68 -14.64
CA ARG A 99 21.17 -15.45 -13.59
C ARG A 99 22.18 -16.34 -12.90
N HIS A 100 22.06 -16.45 -11.58
CA HIS A 100 22.93 -17.32 -10.79
C HIS A 100 22.14 -18.03 -9.70
N LYS A 101 22.56 -19.23 -9.34
CA LYS A 101 22.03 -20.00 -8.22
C LYS A 101 23.14 -20.28 -7.21
N ALA A 102 22.93 -19.87 -5.97
CA ALA A 102 23.85 -20.15 -4.89
C ALA A 102 23.87 -21.65 -4.58
N PRO A 103 25.03 -22.21 -4.21
CA PRO A 103 25.11 -23.58 -3.72
C PRO A 103 24.18 -23.81 -2.53
N ALA A 104 23.62 -25.02 -2.42
CA ALA A 104 22.68 -25.38 -1.35
C ALA A 104 23.35 -25.51 0.04
N GLY A 105 24.67 -25.74 0.09
CA GLY A 105 25.45 -25.81 1.32
C GLY A 105 25.87 -24.44 1.86
N ARG A 106 26.30 -24.40 3.13
CA ARG A 106 26.89 -23.19 3.70
C ARG A 106 28.16 -22.77 2.95
N PRO A 107 28.44 -21.46 2.87
CA PRO A 107 29.73 -20.97 2.37
C PRO A 107 30.91 -21.61 3.09
N LYS A 108 31.96 -21.99 2.35
CA LYS A 108 33.17 -22.62 2.91
C LYS A 108 33.96 -21.73 3.88
N ASN A 109 33.71 -20.43 3.86
CA ASN A 109 34.34 -19.43 4.73
C ASN A 109 33.58 -19.18 6.05
N ASN A 110 32.65 -20.06 6.42
CA ASN A 110 31.79 -19.92 7.60
C ASN A 110 30.90 -18.66 7.62
N ALA A 111 30.75 -17.95 6.50
CA ALA A 111 29.81 -16.84 6.42
C ALA A 111 28.36 -17.32 6.52
N ALA A 112 27.48 -16.49 7.09
CA ALA A 112 26.04 -16.78 7.16
C ALA A 112 25.37 -16.84 5.77
N TYR A 113 25.96 -16.19 4.76
CA TYR A 113 25.40 -16.05 3.41
C TYR A 113 26.49 -16.23 2.35
N TRP A 114 26.10 -16.71 1.17
CA TRP A 114 26.94 -16.61 -0.02
C TRP A 114 27.05 -15.14 -0.43
N HIS A 115 28.29 -14.65 -0.60
CA HIS A 115 28.55 -13.29 -1.03
C HIS A 115 28.95 -13.27 -2.51
N TYR A 116 28.21 -12.49 -3.28
CA TYR A 116 28.50 -12.25 -4.69
C TYR A 116 28.75 -10.77 -4.94
N LYS A 117 29.72 -10.46 -5.80
CA LYS A 117 29.93 -9.12 -6.33
C LYS A 117 29.50 -9.06 -7.77
N VAL A 118 28.62 -8.12 -8.08
CA VAL A 118 28.26 -7.73 -9.43
C VAL A 118 29.14 -6.55 -9.80
N TYR A 119 29.86 -6.67 -10.92
CA TYR A 119 30.65 -5.59 -11.51
C TYR A 119 29.99 -5.12 -12.79
N VAL A 120 29.79 -3.81 -12.91
CA VAL A 120 29.37 -3.15 -14.16
C VAL A 120 30.52 -2.27 -14.59
N ARG A 121 30.93 -2.35 -15.86
CA ARG A 121 32.03 -1.55 -16.41
C ARG A 121 31.67 -1.01 -17.79
N ALA A 122 31.86 0.28 -18.03
CA ALA A 122 31.62 0.86 -19.35
C ALA A 122 32.74 0.54 -20.34
N ALA A 123 32.43 0.47 -21.62
CA ALA A 123 33.41 0.37 -22.70
C ALA A 123 33.96 1.76 -23.13
N THR A 124 33.80 2.78 -22.31
CA THR A 124 34.25 4.16 -22.56
C THR A 124 34.98 4.73 -21.34
N LYS A 125 35.86 5.72 -21.57
CA LYS A 125 36.51 6.50 -20.51
C LYS A 125 35.58 7.59 -19.93
N THR A 126 34.55 8.02 -20.67
CA THR A 126 33.55 8.97 -20.20
C THR A 126 32.48 8.29 -19.34
N PRO A 127 31.81 9.00 -18.40
CA PRO A 127 30.69 8.42 -17.66
C PRO A 127 29.56 7.98 -18.60
N ALA A 128 29.12 6.74 -18.45
CA ALA A 128 27.89 6.21 -19.03
C ALA A 128 26.87 5.98 -17.92
N ASN A 129 25.61 6.35 -18.14
CA ASN A 129 24.54 6.08 -17.20
C ASN A 129 24.12 4.61 -17.31
N PHE A 130 23.78 4.02 -16.17
CA PHE A 130 23.20 2.68 -16.13
C PHE A 130 22.11 2.58 -15.06
N SER A 131 21.23 1.61 -15.26
CA SER A 131 20.29 1.11 -14.27
C SER A 131 20.57 -0.37 -14.02
N LEU A 132 20.66 -0.74 -12.75
CA LEU A 132 20.84 -2.10 -12.26
C LEU A 132 19.59 -2.53 -11.52
N ARG A 133 19.11 -3.74 -11.82
CA ARG A 133 18.06 -4.44 -11.06
C ARG A 133 18.56 -5.82 -10.66
N ILE A 134 18.44 -6.14 -9.38
CA ILE A 134 18.70 -7.45 -8.82
C ILE A 134 17.37 -8.04 -8.41
N GLU A 135 17.05 -9.25 -8.86
CA GLU A 135 15.88 -10.00 -8.39
C GLU A 135 16.35 -11.30 -7.74
N GLN A 136 16.25 -11.43 -6.42
CA GLN A 136 16.67 -12.63 -5.71
C GLN A 136 15.50 -13.53 -5.38
N ARG A 137 15.61 -14.82 -5.72
CA ARG A 137 14.60 -15.83 -5.50
C ARG A 137 15.01 -16.87 -4.46
N GLY A 138 14.20 -17.02 -3.41
CA GLY A 138 14.41 -18.05 -2.39
C GLY A 138 14.15 -19.47 -2.92
N ASN A 139 14.91 -20.47 -2.44
CA ASN A 139 14.68 -21.88 -2.82
C ASN A 139 13.47 -22.54 -2.15
N GLY A 140 12.79 -21.84 -1.25
CA GLY A 140 11.54 -22.26 -0.61
C GLY A 140 11.64 -23.48 0.32
N GLN A 141 12.79 -24.15 0.47
CA GLN A 141 12.80 -25.50 1.07
C GLN A 141 13.87 -25.81 2.13
N GLN A 142 15.01 -25.11 2.25
CA GLN A 142 16.15 -25.70 3.00
C GLN A 142 16.69 -24.97 4.24
N ASN A 143 16.13 -23.84 4.69
CA ASN A 143 16.66 -23.16 5.89
C ASN A 143 15.56 -22.50 6.74
N GLN A 144 14.46 -23.21 6.98
CA GLN A 144 13.46 -22.79 7.94
C GLN A 144 13.58 -23.66 9.18
N SER A 145 14.03 -23.09 10.30
CA SER A 145 13.81 -23.79 11.58
C SER A 145 12.31 -23.93 11.75
N ASN A 146 11.80 -25.14 12.03
CA ASN A 146 10.36 -25.38 12.19
C ASN A 146 9.72 -24.37 13.18
N ARG A 147 10.50 -23.94 14.18
CA ARG A 147 10.14 -22.89 15.14
C ARG A 147 9.92 -21.51 14.50
N TYR A 148 10.81 -21.06 13.62
CA TYR A 148 10.67 -19.77 12.92
C TYR A 148 9.42 -19.76 12.05
N THR A 149 9.21 -20.81 11.25
CA THR A 149 8.06 -20.91 10.35
C THR A 149 6.75 -21.03 11.09
N ALA A 150 6.70 -21.82 12.17
CA ALA A 150 5.52 -21.90 13.02
C ALA A 150 5.17 -20.53 13.62
N ARG A 151 6.17 -19.80 14.15
CA ARG A 151 5.99 -18.45 14.69
C ARG A 151 5.49 -17.48 13.62
N ALA A 152 6.09 -17.51 12.44
CA ALA A 152 5.71 -16.66 11.31
C ALA A 152 4.28 -16.90 10.86
N LYS A 153 3.90 -18.17 10.65
CA LYS A 153 2.54 -18.54 10.29
C LYS A 153 1.53 -18.08 11.33
N LYS A 154 1.82 -18.27 12.63
CA LYS A 154 0.97 -17.80 13.73
C LYS A 154 0.75 -16.29 13.66
N GLN A 155 1.81 -15.51 13.43
CA GLN A 155 1.71 -14.05 13.40
C GLN A 155 1.01 -13.53 12.14
N ILE A 156 1.26 -14.14 10.98
CA ILE A 156 0.57 -13.81 9.72
C ILE A 156 -0.93 -14.10 9.85
N LEU A 157 -1.32 -15.23 10.44
CA LEU A 157 -2.73 -15.55 10.69
C LEU A 157 -3.38 -14.56 11.66
N SER A 158 -2.67 -14.15 12.70
CA SER A 158 -3.13 -13.11 13.63
C SER A 158 -3.34 -11.78 12.92
N LEU A 159 -2.38 -11.35 12.10
CA LEU A 159 -2.48 -10.14 11.30
C LEU A 159 -3.64 -10.21 10.30
N GLY A 160 -3.85 -11.35 9.65
CA GLY A 160 -5.01 -11.58 8.76
C GLY A 160 -6.35 -11.38 9.48
N LYS A 161 -6.49 -11.94 10.69
CA LYS A 161 -7.68 -11.72 11.54
C LYS A 161 -7.85 -10.24 11.90
N ALA A 162 -6.77 -9.55 12.26
CA ALA A 162 -6.81 -8.12 12.60
C ALA A 162 -7.22 -7.25 11.39
N ILE A 163 -6.72 -7.54 10.19
CA ILE A 163 -7.12 -6.86 8.94
C ILE A 163 -8.61 -7.02 8.70
N ILE A 164 -9.14 -8.25 8.79
CA ILE A 164 -10.57 -8.53 8.59
C ILE A 164 -11.42 -7.80 9.66
N GLY A 165 -11.00 -7.85 10.92
CA GLY A 165 -11.67 -7.14 12.01
C GLY A 165 -11.74 -5.63 11.75
N LYS A 166 -10.62 -5.03 11.33
CA LYS A 166 -10.56 -3.59 11.02
C LYS A 166 -11.41 -3.22 9.80
N GLN A 167 -11.42 -4.06 8.76
CA GLN A 167 -12.31 -3.86 7.60
C GLN A 167 -13.79 -3.87 8.01
N LYS A 168 -14.21 -4.80 8.87
CA LYS A 168 -15.58 -4.83 9.40
C LYS A 168 -15.91 -3.57 10.21
N GLN A 169 -15.00 -3.13 11.06
CA GLN A 169 -15.16 -1.90 11.83
C GLN A 169 -15.36 -0.68 10.91
N LEU A 170 -14.47 -0.47 9.94
CA LEU A 170 -14.55 0.66 9.00
C LEU A 170 -15.84 0.64 8.17
N ASN A 171 -16.28 -0.55 7.74
CA ASN A 171 -17.55 -0.70 7.02
C ASN A 171 -18.76 -0.32 7.89
N SER A 172 -18.75 -0.69 9.17
CA SER A 172 -19.80 -0.32 10.12
C SER A 172 -19.83 1.19 10.35
N GLU A 173 -18.67 1.80 10.58
CA GLU A 173 -18.53 3.26 10.74
C GLU A 173 -19.03 4.02 9.50
N ALA A 174 -18.65 3.56 8.30
CA ALA A 174 -19.10 4.14 7.04
C ALA A 174 -20.63 4.05 6.88
N LYS A 175 -21.24 2.90 7.24
CA LYS A 175 -22.70 2.72 7.18
C LYS A 175 -23.42 3.70 8.11
N THR A 176 -22.96 3.82 9.36
CA THR A 176 -23.53 4.74 10.34
C THR A 176 -23.43 6.20 9.88
N ARG A 177 -22.27 6.60 9.37
CA ARG A 177 -22.06 7.96 8.84
C ARG A 177 -22.92 8.25 7.62
N ASN A 178 -23.05 7.29 6.70
CA ASN A 178 -23.93 7.44 5.54
C ASN A 178 -25.39 7.63 5.94
N GLY A 179 -25.87 6.88 6.94
CA GLY A 179 -27.20 7.08 7.51
C GLY A 179 -27.39 8.50 8.07
N ARG A 180 -26.40 9.01 8.81
CA ARG A 180 -26.43 10.39 9.34
C ARG A 180 -26.43 11.44 8.23
N ILE A 181 -25.61 11.28 7.19
CA ILE A 181 -25.60 12.17 6.03
C ILE A 181 -26.97 12.21 5.35
N GLN A 182 -27.61 11.05 5.17
CA GLN A 182 -28.96 10.98 4.57
C GLN A 182 -30.01 11.69 5.44
N ALA A 183 -29.96 11.52 6.76
CA ALA A 183 -30.85 12.23 7.68
C ALA A 183 -30.66 13.76 7.59
N LEU A 184 -29.41 14.23 7.65
CA LEU A 184 -29.11 15.67 7.55
C LEU A 184 -29.47 16.25 6.18
N ARG A 185 -29.32 15.49 5.09
CA ARG A 185 -29.77 15.93 3.75
C ARG A 185 -31.28 16.12 3.67
N ARG A 186 -32.06 15.25 4.34
CA ARG A 186 -33.51 15.43 4.45
C ARG A 186 -33.86 16.69 5.24
N ASP A 187 -33.18 16.92 6.36
CA ASP A 187 -33.36 18.13 7.17
C ASP A 187 -33.01 19.40 6.36
N LEU A 188 -31.90 19.39 5.61
CA LEU A 188 -31.55 20.49 4.71
C LEU A 188 -32.60 20.75 3.64
N LYS A 189 -33.20 19.70 3.05
CA LYS A 189 -34.27 19.85 2.06
C LYS A 189 -35.46 20.59 2.68
N ASN A 190 -35.90 20.16 3.86
CA ASN A 190 -37.03 20.78 4.57
C ASN A 190 -36.74 22.23 4.97
N LYS A 191 -35.56 22.49 5.53
CA LYS A 191 -35.11 23.85 5.88
C LYS A 191 -35.03 24.76 4.66
N LYS A 192 -34.51 24.26 3.53
CA LYS A 192 -34.41 25.02 2.27
C LYS A 192 -35.80 25.47 1.79
N SER A 193 -36.76 24.55 1.74
CA SER A 193 -38.13 24.88 1.34
C SER A 193 -38.79 25.89 2.30
N SER A 194 -38.56 25.75 3.62
CA SER A 194 -39.05 26.73 4.60
C SER A 194 -38.43 28.12 4.40
N LEU A 195 -37.12 28.18 4.12
CA LEU A 195 -36.41 29.43 3.84
C LEU A 195 -36.91 30.09 2.55
N GLU A 196 -37.15 29.33 1.48
CA GLU A 196 -37.70 29.85 0.22
C GLU A 196 -39.10 30.44 0.43
N ALA A 197 -39.96 29.76 1.19
CA ALA A 197 -41.30 30.27 1.52
C ALA A 197 -41.23 31.56 2.36
N GLU A 198 -40.39 31.60 3.38
CA GLU A 198 -40.23 32.79 4.22
C GLU A 198 -39.62 33.97 3.45
N ARG A 199 -38.67 33.70 2.54
CA ARG A 199 -38.11 34.72 1.65
C ARG A 199 -39.17 35.33 0.73
N SER A 200 -40.11 34.52 0.24
CA SER A 200 -41.25 35.01 -0.54
C SER A 200 -42.16 35.93 0.28
N ARG A 201 -42.50 35.53 1.51
CA ARG A 201 -43.31 36.35 2.44
C ARG A 201 -42.64 37.68 2.79
N LEU A 202 -41.33 37.68 3.07
CA LEU A 202 -40.59 38.92 3.32
C LEU A 202 -40.65 39.87 2.13
N ARG A 203 -40.57 39.35 0.89
CA ARG A 203 -40.75 40.17 -0.34
C ARG A 203 -42.16 40.76 -0.43
N GLN A 204 -43.20 39.97 -0.15
CA GLN A 204 -44.58 40.44 -0.13
C GLN A 204 -44.78 41.55 0.92
N MET A 205 -44.25 41.36 2.13
CA MET A 205 -44.29 42.39 3.19
C MET A 205 -43.55 43.66 2.80
N ALA A 206 -42.36 43.53 2.18
CA ALA A 206 -41.60 44.68 1.71
C ALA A 206 -42.39 45.47 0.66
N ASN A 207 -43.08 44.80 -0.26
CA ASN A 207 -43.94 45.46 -1.25
C ASN A 207 -45.13 46.16 -0.59
N ALA A 208 -45.80 45.50 0.37
CA ALA A 208 -46.94 46.08 1.09
C ALA A 208 -46.52 47.33 1.90
N ILE A 209 -45.33 47.32 2.53
CA ILE A 209 -44.77 48.48 3.22
C ILE A 209 -44.58 49.66 2.26
N ARG A 210 -44.10 49.41 1.03
CA ARG A 210 -43.90 50.47 0.02
C ARG A 210 -45.22 51.09 -0.43
N SER A 211 -46.28 50.30 -0.55
CA SER A 211 -47.60 50.76 -1.00
C SER A 211 -48.44 51.43 0.08
N GLU A 212 -48.18 51.17 1.36
CA GLU A 212 -48.97 51.70 2.48
C GLU A 212 -48.78 53.21 2.64
N ARG A 213 -49.84 54.02 2.57
CA ARG A 213 -49.79 55.49 2.66
C ARG A 213 -49.88 55.99 4.11
N ASN A 214 -50.53 55.25 5.00
CA ASN A 214 -50.69 55.62 6.40
C ASN A 214 -49.38 55.36 7.18
N LYS A 215 -48.79 56.43 7.73
CA LYS A 215 -47.50 56.37 8.44
C LYS A 215 -47.52 55.45 9.67
N ALA A 216 -48.60 55.46 10.46
CA ALA A 216 -48.71 54.63 11.66
C ALA A 216 -48.78 53.14 11.30
N VAL A 217 -49.60 52.79 10.30
CA VAL A 217 -49.72 51.42 9.78
C VAL A 217 -48.38 50.96 9.19
N ARG A 218 -47.74 51.80 8.37
CA ARG A 218 -46.42 51.53 7.78
C ARG A 218 -45.36 51.24 8.84
N SER A 219 -45.32 52.02 9.92
CA SER A 219 -44.37 51.81 11.03
C SER A 219 -44.54 50.45 11.70
N SER A 220 -45.79 50.05 12.00
CA SER A 220 -46.10 48.72 12.55
C SER A 220 -45.70 47.58 11.58
N MET A 221 -45.91 47.75 10.27
CA MET A 221 -45.49 46.78 9.27
C MET A 221 -43.97 46.65 9.21
N ILE A 222 -43.22 47.76 9.30
CA ILE A 222 -41.75 47.76 9.33
C ILE A 222 -41.23 47.01 10.56
N GLN A 223 -41.82 47.22 11.74
CA GLN A 223 -41.42 46.48 12.95
C GLN A 223 -41.63 44.97 12.79
N ARG A 224 -42.80 44.56 12.27
CA ARG A 224 -43.10 43.15 11.99
C ARG A 224 -42.14 42.56 10.94
N TYR A 225 -41.83 43.32 9.89
CA TYR A 225 -40.85 42.91 8.88
C TYR A 225 -39.47 42.67 9.49
N LYS A 226 -38.94 43.62 10.28
CA LYS A 226 -37.63 43.50 10.92
C LYS A 226 -37.53 42.29 11.84
N SER A 227 -38.58 42.01 12.63
CA SER A 227 -38.65 40.83 13.49
C SER A 227 -38.59 39.52 12.68
N ARG A 228 -39.36 39.43 11.59
CA ARG A 228 -39.34 38.25 10.71
C ARG A 228 -38.03 38.09 9.94
N GLU A 229 -37.43 39.20 9.51
CA GLU A 229 -36.11 39.20 8.86
C GLU A 229 -35.02 38.69 9.81
N ALA A 230 -35.04 39.11 11.07
CA ALA A 230 -34.13 38.58 12.09
C ALA A 230 -34.33 37.06 12.30
N ALA A 231 -35.59 36.61 12.36
CA ALA A 231 -35.92 35.18 12.45
C ALA A 231 -35.47 34.39 11.21
N PHE A 232 -35.65 34.94 10.01
CA PHE A 232 -35.17 34.38 8.75
C PHE A 232 -33.64 34.22 8.75
N ASN A 233 -32.91 35.27 9.13
CA ASN A 233 -31.46 35.25 9.23
C ASN A 233 -30.97 34.20 10.23
N SER A 234 -31.67 34.03 11.35
CA SER A 234 -31.39 32.95 12.31
C SER A 234 -31.57 31.55 11.69
N ARG A 235 -32.66 31.34 10.93
CA ARG A 235 -32.90 30.08 10.22
C ARG A 235 -31.83 29.80 9.14
N VAL A 236 -31.37 30.84 8.43
CA VAL A 236 -30.26 30.73 7.47
C VAL A 236 -28.98 30.28 8.15
N ARG A 237 -28.63 30.83 9.32
CA ARG A 237 -27.47 30.35 10.10
C ARG A 237 -27.62 28.87 10.47
N GLY A 238 -28.80 28.46 10.94
CA GLY A 238 -29.08 27.05 11.25
C GLY A 238 -28.93 26.13 10.03
N TYR A 239 -29.41 26.55 8.85
CA TYR A 239 -29.21 25.83 7.60
C TYR A 239 -27.73 25.69 7.24
N ASN A 240 -26.97 26.79 7.32
CA ASN A 240 -25.54 26.80 7.01
C ASN A 240 -24.73 25.90 7.96
N GLN A 241 -25.09 25.86 9.24
CA GLN A 241 -24.47 24.96 10.21
C GLN A 241 -24.68 23.48 9.84
N VAL A 242 -25.91 23.08 9.52
CA VAL A 242 -26.22 21.71 9.10
C VAL A 242 -25.50 21.35 7.79
N ASN A 243 -25.45 22.28 6.84
CA ASN A 243 -24.73 22.10 5.59
C ASN A 243 -23.22 21.91 5.82
N GLY A 244 -22.63 22.68 6.73
CA GLY A 244 -21.25 22.50 7.18
C GLY A 244 -21.00 21.11 7.77
N GLN A 245 -21.92 20.60 8.61
CA GLN A 245 -21.82 19.24 9.16
C GLN A 245 -21.85 18.16 8.07
N VAL A 246 -22.74 18.30 7.07
CA VAL A 246 -22.80 17.36 5.94
C VAL A 246 -21.48 17.34 5.15
N LYS A 247 -20.92 18.52 4.84
CA LYS A 247 -19.63 18.62 4.15
C LYS A 247 -18.50 17.94 4.93
N ARG A 248 -18.44 18.17 6.25
CA ARG A 248 -17.45 17.54 7.13
C ARG A 248 -17.56 16.02 7.10
N LEU A 249 -18.76 15.47 7.29
CA LEU A 249 -19.00 14.02 7.26
C LEU A 249 -18.65 13.38 5.91
N LEU A 250 -18.87 14.09 4.79
CA LEU A 250 -18.46 13.61 3.46
C LEU A 250 -16.94 13.53 3.33
N SER A 251 -16.21 14.52 3.86
CA SER A 251 -14.73 14.49 3.89
C SER A 251 -14.21 13.32 4.74
N GLU A 252 -14.76 13.15 5.95
CA GLU A 252 -14.40 12.04 6.84
C GLU A 252 -14.70 10.66 6.21
N ASN A 253 -15.79 10.54 5.44
CA ASN A 253 -16.10 9.31 4.69
C ASN A 253 -15.10 9.02 3.57
N LYS A 254 -14.57 10.05 2.91
CA LYS A 254 -13.50 9.89 1.92
C LYS A 254 -12.24 9.31 2.57
N GLU A 255 -11.87 9.80 3.75
CA GLU A 255 -10.74 9.27 4.52
C GLU A 255 -10.94 7.81 4.94
N LEU A 256 -12.14 7.44 5.40
CA LEU A 256 -12.47 6.04 5.71
C LEU A 256 -12.26 5.13 4.50
N LYS A 257 -12.69 5.58 3.31
CA LYS A 257 -12.51 4.82 2.06
C LYS A 257 -11.03 4.65 1.69
N THR A 258 -10.21 5.69 1.90
CA THR A 258 -8.76 5.59 1.72
C THR A 258 -8.15 4.53 2.64
N ARG A 259 -8.44 4.60 3.95
CA ARG A 259 -7.96 3.63 4.94
C ARG A 259 -8.41 2.20 4.63
N TRP A 260 -9.64 2.04 4.15
CA TRP A 260 -10.17 0.74 3.73
C TRP A 260 -9.40 0.17 2.53
N THR A 261 -9.08 1.03 1.54
CA THR A 261 -8.31 0.64 0.34
C THR A 261 -6.89 0.23 0.72
N GLU A 262 -6.24 0.96 1.62
CA GLU A 262 -4.91 0.60 2.14
C GLU A 262 -4.90 -0.75 2.85
N LEU A 263 -5.91 -1.03 3.69
CA LEU A 263 -6.09 -2.32 4.34
C LEU A 263 -6.32 -3.45 3.33
N GLN A 264 -7.12 -3.20 2.29
CA GLN A 264 -7.37 -4.17 1.24
C GLN A 264 -6.08 -4.49 0.47
N ASN A 265 -5.29 -3.48 0.13
CA ASN A 265 -4.02 -3.66 -0.58
C ASN A 265 -3.00 -4.42 0.26
N LEU A 266 -2.90 -4.13 1.57
CA LEU A 266 -2.06 -4.89 2.49
C LEU A 266 -2.52 -6.35 2.58
N GLY A 267 -3.81 -6.58 2.81
CA GLY A 267 -4.39 -7.91 2.91
C GLY A 267 -4.19 -8.73 1.64
N LYS A 268 -4.41 -8.13 0.46
CA LYS A 268 -4.17 -8.76 -0.85
C LYS A 268 -2.70 -9.14 -1.02
N SER A 269 -1.78 -8.23 -0.74
CA SER A 269 -0.34 -8.48 -0.91
C SER A 269 0.16 -9.63 -0.03
N ILE A 270 -0.30 -9.69 1.23
CA ILE A 270 0.03 -10.79 2.14
C ILE A 270 -0.61 -12.10 1.66
N ASN A 271 -1.88 -12.07 1.25
CA ASN A 271 -2.59 -13.26 0.78
C ASN A 271 -1.99 -13.85 -0.50
N ASP A 272 -1.56 -13.00 -1.43
CA ASP A 272 -0.93 -13.43 -2.69
C ASP A 272 0.42 -14.12 -2.41
N ALA A 273 1.20 -13.62 -1.45
CA ALA A 273 2.43 -14.27 -0.99
C ALA A 273 2.14 -15.58 -0.24
N TRP A 274 1.13 -15.58 0.64
CA TRP A 274 0.73 -16.75 1.41
C TRP A 274 0.28 -17.91 0.52
N LYS A 275 -0.52 -17.64 -0.52
CA LYS A 275 -0.97 -18.63 -1.51
C LYS A 275 0.18 -19.28 -2.27
N ARG A 276 1.31 -18.61 -2.39
CA ARG A 276 2.54 -19.14 -3.00
C ARG A 276 3.44 -19.87 -2.00
N ASN A 277 2.97 -20.07 -0.76
CA ASN A 277 3.74 -20.58 0.37
C ASN A 277 5.03 -19.77 0.67
N ASP A 278 5.03 -18.49 0.31
CA ASP A 278 6.18 -17.59 0.48
C ASP A 278 6.08 -16.85 1.83
N ILE A 279 6.41 -17.59 2.90
CA ILE A 279 6.33 -17.09 4.28
C ILE A 279 7.27 -15.90 4.51
N ASP A 280 8.48 -15.93 3.92
CA ASP A 280 9.43 -14.84 4.06
C ASP A 280 8.95 -13.55 3.37
N ARG A 281 8.24 -13.66 2.23
CA ARG A 281 7.61 -12.50 1.60
C ARG A 281 6.46 -11.94 2.40
N CYS A 282 5.64 -12.78 3.03
CA CYS A 282 4.59 -12.33 3.93
C CYS A 282 5.18 -11.49 5.07
N ILE A 283 6.27 -11.97 5.67
CA ILE A 283 7.02 -11.28 6.73
C ILE A 283 7.59 -9.96 6.22
N LEU A 284 8.22 -9.94 5.03
CA LEU A 284 8.82 -8.74 4.47
C LEU A 284 7.78 -7.65 4.20
N ILE A 285 6.62 -8.01 3.64
CA ILE A 285 5.49 -7.09 3.43
C ILE A 285 5.00 -6.53 4.77
N ALA A 286 4.83 -7.40 5.78
CA ALA A 286 4.33 -7.00 7.09
C ALA A 286 5.35 -6.13 7.87
N ASN A 287 6.64 -6.49 7.85
CA ASN A 287 7.73 -5.69 8.45
C ASN A 287 7.84 -4.30 7.81
N GLY A 288 7.68 -4.21 6.49
CA GLY A 288 7.71 -2.93 5.75
C GLY A 288 6.47 -2.06 5.93
N SER A 289 5.39 -2.60 6.50
CA SER A 289 4.11 -1.92 6.58
C SER A 289 3.89 -1.25 7.94
N ARG A 290 3.74 0.08 7.94
CA ARG A 290 3.29 0.83 9.13
C ARG A 290 1.89 0.38 9.55
N LEU A 291 1.02 0.10 8.58
CA LEU A 291 -0.34 -0.37 8.82
C LEU A 291 -0.36 -1.75 9.48
N ALA A 292 0.50 -2.68 9.06
CA ALA A 292 0.61 -3.99 9.72
C ALA A 292 1.02 -3.84 11.19
N ARG A 293 2.01 -2.97 11.48
CA ARG A 293 2.42 -2.67 12.87
C ARG A 293 1.28 -2.10 13.71
N SER A 294 0.49 -1.18 13.14
CA SER A 294 -0.70 -0.65 13.83
C SER A 294 -1.78 -1.71 14.12
N LEU A 295 -1.73 -2.85 13.42
CA LEU A 295 -2.61 -4.00 13.61
C LEU A 295 -1.99 -5.09 14.50
N GLY A 296 -0.91 -4.79 15.22
CA GLY A 296 -0.27 -5.72 16.15
C GLY A 296 0.80 -6.61 15.52
N TRP A 297 1.24 -6.32 14.30
CA TRP A 297 2.43 -6.98 13.74
C TRP A 297 3.68 -6.60 14.55
N GLN A 298 4.42 -7.60 15.03
CA GLN A 298 5.74 -7.38 15.64
C GLN A 298 6.81 -7.77 14.62
N THR A 299 7.79 -6.89 14.43
CA THR A 299 8.86 -7.09 13.47
C THR A 299 9.56 -8.42 13.71
N MET A 300 9.48 -9.32 12.72
CA MET A 300 10.20 -10.58 12.79
C MET A 300 11.59 -10.41 12.20
N LYS A 301 12.60 -10.77 12.98
CA LYS A 301 13.96 -11.00 12.50
C LYS A 301 14.16 -12.52 12.36
N ARG A 302 14.96 -12.90 11.37
CA ARG A 302 15.56 -14.23 11.36
C ARG A 302 16.52 -14.37 12.53
#